data_AF-A0A7K4EGT6-F1
#
_entry.id   AF-A0A7K4EGT6-F1
#
_cell.length_a   1.000
_cell.length_b   1.000
_cell.length_c   1.000
_cell.angle_alpha   90.00
_cell.angle_beta   90.00
_cell.angle_gamma   90.00
#
_symmetry.space_group_name_H-M   'P 1'
#
loop_
_entity.id
_entity.type
_entity.pdbx_description
1 polymer ?
#
loop_
_entity_poly.entity_id
_entity_poly.type
_entity_poly.pdbx_seq_one_letter_code
_entity_poly.pdbx_strand_id
1 'polypeptide(L)'
;MLPFEICTSDPSSPFRTLIFDTPRQQEIHSEDLDAYFKRLKLIATQNDAQIVFSTTSYRFDIDPELDSEWLPRFGGFEQPMYLGDFQNLMD
;
A
#
# COMPACT_ATOMS: atom_id res chain seq x y z
N MET A 1 20.53 2.76 2.81
CA MET A 1 19.51 3.22 3.77
C MET A 1 18.44 3.94 2.98
N LEU A 2 17.19 3.51 3.08
CA LEU A 2 16.09 4.13 2.31
C LEU A 2 15.76 5.51 2.91
N PRO A 3 15.35 6.53 2.11
CA PRO A 3 14.96 7.83 2.65
C PRO A 3 13.87 7.72 3.74
N PHE A 4 12.92 6.80 3.56
CA PHE A 4 11.88 6.51 4.55
C PHE A 4 12.45 5.99 5.88
N GLU A 5 13.47 5.14 5.84
CA GLU A 5 14.18 4.64 7.03
C GLU A 5 14.81 5.78 7.82
N ILE A 6 15.46 6.72 7.12
CA ILE A 6 16.06 7.92 7.75
C ILE A 6 14.97 8.78 8.40
N CYS A 7 13.89 9.07 7.67
CA CYS A 7 12.80 9.91 8.15
C CYS A 7 12.05 9.31 9.33
N THR A 8 11.98 7.97 9.43
CA THR A 8 11.25 7.27 10.49
C THR A 8 12.13 6.87 11.67
N SER A 9 13.46 6.90 11.51
CA SER A 9 14.44 6.49 12.53
C SER A 9 14.41 7.33 13.81
N ASP A 10 14.05 8.60 13.72
CA ASP A 10 13.83 9.48 14.87
C ASP A 10 12.37 9.38 15.32
N PRO A 11 12.05 8.89 16.53
CA PRO A 11 10.68 8.82 17.06
C PRO A 11 9.96 10.18 17.13
N SER A 12 10.69 11.30 17.19
CA SER A 12 10.11 12.65 17.18
C SER A 12 9.74 13.16 15.78
N SER A 13 10.17 12.45 14.73
CA SER A 13 9.85 12.81 13.35
C SER A 13 8.33 12.73 13.12
N PRO A 14 7.73 13.77 12.51
CA PRO A 14 6.32 13.76 12.14
C PRO A 14 6.06 12.90 10.88
N PHE A 15 7.11 12.49 10.16
CA PHE A 15 6.97 11.67 8.96
C PHE A 15 6.77 10.21 9.31
N ARG A 16 5.50 9.79 9.38
CA ARG A 16 5.10 8.41 9.71
C ARG A 16 4.40 7.67 8.58
N THR A 17 3.98 8.36 7.53
CA THR A 17 3.23 7.73 6.45
C THR A 17 3.93 7.94 5.12
N LEU A 18 4.06 6.85 4.36
CA LEU A 18 4.54 6.87 2.98
C LEU A 18 3.43 6.36 2.06
N ILE A 19 3.10 7.18 1.05
CA ILE A 19 2.07 6.84 0.07
C ILE A 19 2.73 6.66 -1.29
N PHE A 20 2.57 5.48 -1.88
CA PHE A 20 2.96 5.20 -3.26
C PHE A 20 1.73 5.10 -4.14
N ASP A 21 1.60 6.04 -5.08
CA ASP A 21 0.73 5.84 -6.22
C ASP A 21 1.58 5.21 -7.32
N THR A 22 1.26 3.99 -7.78
CA THR A 22 2.06 3.31 -8.83
C THR A 22 1.38 3.30 -10.20
N PRO A 23 1.37 4.42 -10.95
CA PRO A 23 1.00 4.36 -12.35
C PRO A 23 2.22 3.90 -13.17
N ARG A 24 2.11 2.68 -13.72
CA ARG A 24 3.01 2.00 -14.70
C ARG A 24 4.19 1.20 -14.12
N GLN A 25 3.89 -0.02 -13.70
CA GLN A 25 4.84 -1.08 -13.32
C GLN A 25 5.55 -1.77 -14.51
N GLN A 26 5.56 -1.18 -15.71
CA GLN A 26 5.97 -1.90 -16.93
C GLN A 26 7.45 -2.31 -16.96
N GLU A 27 8.27 -1.84 -16.02
CA GLU A 27 9.73 -2.05 -16.02
C GLU A 27 10.28 -2.78 -14.78
N ILE A 28 9.46 -3.07 -13.76
CA ILE A 28 9.92 -3.74 -12.52
C ILE A 28 9.31 -5.13 -12.46
N HIS A 29 10.15 -6.16 -12.33
CA HIS A 29 9.67 -7.53 -12.12
C HIS A 29 8.91 -7.62 -10.79
N SER A 30 7.83 -8.38 -10.76
CA SER A 30 6.99 -8.55 -9.57
C SER A 30 7.79 -9.02 -8.34
N GLU A 31 8.86 -9.80 -8.55
CA GLU A 31 9.76 -10.28 -7.50
C GLU A 31 10.56 -9.15 -6.84
N ASP A 32 11.06 -8.20 -7.63
CA ASP A 32 11.80 -7.05 -7.12
C ASP A 32 10.87 -6.10 -6.36
N LEU A 33 9.66 -5.90 -6.88
CA LEU A 33 8.63 -5.11 -6.23
C LEU A 33 8.20 -5.72 -4.89
N ASP A 34 8.05 -7.04 -4.85
CA ASP A 34 7.73 -7.80 -3.64
C ASP A 34 8.83 -7.66 -2.58
N ALA A 35 10.09 -7.87 -2.97
CA ALA A 35 11.24 -7.70 -2.08
C ALA A 35 11.31 -6.26 -1.53
N TYR A 36 11.02 -5.27 -2.37
CA TYR A 36 10.98 -3.87 -1.97
C TYR A 36 9.90 -3.59 -0.91
N PHE A 37 8.66 -4.00 -1.16
CA PHE A 37 7.57 -3.80 -0.20
C PHE A 37 7.76 -4.58 1.10
N LYS A 38 8.31 -5.81 1.05
CA LYS A 38 8.68 -6.58 2.25
C LYS A 38 9.73 -5.84 3.08
N ARG A 39 10.74 -5.24 2.44
CA ARG A 39 11.75 -4.44 3.16
C ARG A 39 11.14 -3.18 3.77
N LEU A 40 10.26 -2.49 3.05
CA LEU A 40 9.55 -1.34 3.57
C LEU A 40 8.66 -1.69 4.75
N LYS A 41 7.90 -2.79 4.68
CA LYS A 41 7.08 -3.29 5.79
C LYS A 41 7.90 -3.49 7.06
N LEU A 42 9.07 -4.12 6.97
CA LEU A 42 9.97 -4.29 8.11
C LEU A 42 10.35 -2.95 8.77
N ILE A 43 10.70 -1.95 7.96
CA ILE A 43 11.04 -0.61 8.45
C ILE A 43 9.84 0.05 9.13
N ALA A 44 8.66 -0.06 8.51
CA ALA A 44 7.43 0.52 9.03
C ALA A 44 7.04 -0.08 10.39
N THR A 45 7.07 -1.41 10.52
CA THR A 45 6.79 -2.10 11.79
C THR A 45 7.80 -1.75 12.88
N GLN A 46 9.08 -1.58 12.53
CA GLN A 46 10.12 -1.22 13.51
C GLN A 46 10.03 0.21 14.01
N ASN A 47 9.55 1.13 13.17
CA ASN A 47 9.61 2.57 13.43
C ASN A 47 8.23 3.23 13.64
N ASP A 48 7.20 2.43 13.98
CA ASP A 48 5.82 2.90 14.19
C ASP A 48 5.32 3.77 13.02
N ALA A 49 5.51 3.27 11.80
CA ALA A 49 5.17 3.98 10.58
C ALA A 49 4.19 3.16 9.71
N GLN A 50 3.55 3.82 8.75
CA GLN A 50 2.55 3.25 7.85
C GLN A 50 2.97 3.43 6.40
N ILE A 51 2.69 2.41 5.59
CA ILE A 51 2.85 2.47 4.14
C ILE A 51 1.49 2.21 3.51
N VAL A 52 1.11 3.04 2.57
CA VAL A 52 -0.09 2.86 1.74
C VAL A 52 0.37 2.85 0.30
N PHE A 53 -0.05 1.84 -0.46
CA PHE A 53 0.32 1.76 -1.86
C PHE A 53 -0.81 1.21 -2.73
N SER A 54 -0.90 1.70 -3.95
CA SER A 54 -1.79 1.18 -5.00
C SER A 54 -0.96 0.36 -5.99
N THR A 55 -1.53 -0.72 -6.55
CA THR A 55 -0.92 -1.52 -7.62
C THR A 55 -1.97 -2.00 -8.62
N THR A 56 -1.54 -2.24 -9.86
CA THR A 56 -2.43 -2.75 -10.94
C THR A 56 -2.24 -4.22 -11.24
N SER A 57 -1.03 -4.73 -11.10
CA SER A 57 -0.61 -6.05 -11.62
C SER A 57 0.12 -6.91 -10.59
N TYR A 58 0.35 -6.37 -9.39
CA TYR A 58 1.01 -7.03 -8.28
C TYR A 58 0.04 -7.10 -7.10
N ARG A 59 -0.07 -8.27 -6.47
CA ARG A 59 -0.81 -8.45 -5.21
C ARG A 59 0.18 -8.77 -4.11
N PHE A 60 0.22 -7.93 -3.09
CA PHE A 60 1.07 -8.14 -1.91
C PHE A 60 0.43 -9.21 -1.01
N ASP A 61 1.26 -10.09 -0.45
CA ASP A 61 0.83 -11.06 0.55
C ASP A 61 0.68 -10.37 1.91
N ILE A 62 -0.56 -10.10 2.31
CA ILE A 62 -0.87 -9.32 3.51
C ILE A 62 -0.82 -10.18 4.77
N ASP A 63 -0.33 -9.58 5.86
CA ASP A 63 -0.49 -10.12 7.20
C ASP A 63 -1.82 -9.64 7.78
N PRO A 64 -2.81 -10.52 8.01
CA PRO A 64 -4.14 -10.11 8.45
C PRO A 64 -4.18 -9.49 9.85
N GLU A 65 -3.12 -9.62 10.66
CA GLU A 65 -3.03 -8.97 11.96
C GLU A 65 -2.51 -7.53 11.89
N LEU A 66 -1.75 -7.19 10.84
CA LEU A 66 -1.02 -5.91 10.73
C LEU A 66 -1.40 -5.07 9.51
N ASP A 67 -1.92 -5.71 8.47
CA ASP A 67 -2.15 -5.10 7.16
C ASP A 67 -3.64 -5.09 6.81
N SER A 68 -4.00 -4.28 5.81
CA SER A 68 -5.35 -4.25 5.26
C SER A 68 -5.30 -4.08 3.74
N GLU A 69 -6.05 -4.90 3.03
CA GLU A 69 -6.26 -4.76 1.59
C GLU A 69 -7.60 -4.08 1.34
N TRP A 70 -7.58 -2.97 0.60
CA TRP A 70 -8.78 -2.31 0.12
C TRP A 70 -9.02 -2.66 -1.33
N LEU A 71 -10.14 -3.34 -1.58
CA LEU A 71 -10.66 -3.61 -2.91
C LEU A 71 -11.82 -2.67 -3.21
N PRO A 72 -12.05 -2.31 -4.49
CA PRO A 72 -13.21 -1.50 -4.86
C PRO A 72 -14.50 -2.28 -4.57
N ARG A 73 -15.47 -1.62 -3.91
CA ARG A 73 -16.73 -2.26 -3.48
C ARG A 73 -17.98 -1.63 -4.08
N PHE A 74 -17.86 -0.54 -4.84
CA PHE A 74 -19.00 0.15 -5.42
C PHE A 74 -19.22 -0.28 -6.88
N GLY A 75 -20.40 -0.84 -7.18
CA GLY A 75 -20.82 -1.28 -8.50
C GLY A 75 -21.55 -0.19 -9.28
N GLY A 76 -22.22 -0.57 -10.38
CA GLY A 76 -23.01 0.33 -11.23
C GLY A 76 -22.21 1.13 -12.26
N PHE A 77 -20.91 0.85 -12.39
CA PHE A 77 -20.00 1.42 -13.38
C PHE A 77 -19.43 0.31 -14.29
N GLU A 78 -18.66 0.66 -15.32
CA GLU A 78 -17.98 -0.32 -16.20
C GLU A 78 -17.04 -1.26 -15.42
N GLN A 79 -16.49 -0.79 -14.30
CA GLN A 79 -15.66 -1.55 -13.37
C GLN A 79 -15.96 -1.14 -11.92
N PRO A 80 -15.75 -2.02 -10.93
CA PRO A 80 -15.86 -1.67 -9.51
C PRO A 80 -15.05 -0.42 -9.15
N MET A 81 -15.64 0.44 -8.32
CA MET A 81 -15.03 1.69 -7.86
C MET A 81 -14.75 1.67 -6.35
N TYR A 82 -13.75 2.44 -5.92
CA TYR A 82 -13.42 2.64 -4.51
C TYR A 82 -14.35 3.61 -3.78
N LEU A 83 -15.05 4.47 -4.54
CA LEU A 83 -16.02 5.43 -4.03
C LEU A 83 -17.31 5.33 -4.84
N GLY A 84 -18.45 5.48 -4.18
CA GLY A 84 -19.76 5.42 -4.81
C GLY A 84 -20.89 5.60 -3.80
N ASP A 85 -22.13 5.44 -4.27
CA ASP A 85 -23.31 5.44 -3.42
C ASP A 85 -23.40 4.11 -2.64
N PHE A 86 -23.76 4.18 -1.35
CA PHE A 86 -23.98 3.00 -0.51
C PHE A 86 -25.06 2.06 -1.06
N GLN A 87 -26.01 2.56 -1.86
CA GLN A 87 -26.99 1.72 -2.56
C GLN A 87 -26.35 0.80 -3.61
N ASN A 88 -25.15 1.14 -4.09
CA ASN A 88 -24.40 0.40 -5.08
C ASN A 88 -23.27 -0.44 -4.46
N LEU A 89 -23.26 -0.64 -3.14
CA LEU A 89 -22.27 -1.49 -2.48
C LEU A 89 -22.49 -2.94 -2.91
N MET A 90 -21.43 -3.59 -3.37
CA MET A 90 -21.43 -5.01 -3.73
C MET A 90 -21.18 -5.86 -2.48
N ASP A 91 -21.94 -6.96 -2.35
CA ASP A 91 -21.86 -7.94 -1.25
C ASP A 91 -20.51 -8.66 -1.19
#